data_AF-A0A9Q1J6Z3-F1
#
_entry.id   AF-A0A9Q1J6Z3-F1
#
_cell.length_a   1.000
_cell.length_b   1.000
_cell.length_c   1.000
_cell.angle_alpha   90.00
_cell.angle_beta   90.00
_cell.angle_gamma   90.00
#
_symmetry.space_group_name_H-M   'P 1'
#
loop_
_entity.id
_entity.type
_entity.pdbx_description
1 polymer ?
#
loop_
_entity_poly.entity_id
_entity_poly.type
_entity_poly.pdbx_seq_one_letter_code
_entity_poly.pdbx_strand_id
1 'polypeptide(L)'
;MKQTLLEAVNRRFSSTEGEPLYSVATLVDPRYKDRYFTGAVTANDARDALMREIRKVELLNDGAASATTEPAASTSTEDLASVDAEPVDAEPAEKVPRREEAAGSSQSRPKSSLMALYDNILKEQGDSGTGSNSDVALVQMQKYLKEPTISRSESPFQFWGKKHDSFPAVAAIAVRFLSAPSTSVESERLFSTTSNVVDEKRNRLTAEMTEMIIFLKKNLTKFS
;
A
#
# COMPACT_ATOMS: atom_id res chain seq x y z
N MET A 1 30.74 7.07 32.40
CA MET A 1 30.46 6.37 31.11
C MET A 1 28.96 6.11 30.91
N LYS A 2 28.31 5.14 31.58
CA LYS A 2 26.86 4.84 31.36
C LYS A 2 25.96 6.08 31.48
N GLN A 3 26.12 6.87 32.55
CA GLN A 3 25.39 8.12 32.77
C GLN A 3 25.54 9.09 31.58
N THR A 4 26.79 9.35 31.20
CA THR A 4 27.20 10.24 30.11
C THR A 4 26.64 9.81 28.74
N LEU A 5 26.54 8.50 28.49
CA LEU A 5 25.96 7.96 27.27
C LEU A 5 24.44 8.15 27.25
N LEU A 6 23.76 7.86 28.37
CA LEU A 6 22.31 8.05 28.51
C LEU A 6 21.93 9.53 28.35
N GLU A 7 22.70 10.43 28.96
CA GLU A 7 22.57 11.88 28.83
C GLU A 7 22.78 12.35 27.38
N ALA A 8 23.83 11.86 26.70
CA ALA A 8 24.09 12.19 25.30
C ALA A 8 23.03 11.64 24.33
N VAL A 9 22.42 10.48 24.64
CA VAL A 9 21.28 9.90 23.91
C VAL A 9 20.04 10.76 24.12
N ASN A 10 19.64 11.01 25.38
CA ASN A 10 18.47 11.81 25.70
C ASN A 10 18.57 13.23 25.10
N ARG A 11 19.76 13.87 25.15
CA ARG A 11 20.00 15.20 24.55
C ARG A 11 19.89 15.24 23.01
N ARG A 12 19.92 14.09 22.33
CA ARG A 12 19.82 13.98 20.86
C ARG A 12 18.50 13.38 20.37
N PHE A 13 17.85 12.56 21.20
CA PHE A 13 16.75 11.68 20.79
C PHE A 13 15.51 11.77 21.70
N SER A 14 15.46 12.70 22.66
CA SER A 14 14.26 12.91 23.50
C SER A 14 13.00 13.27 22.70
N SER A 15 13.16 13.87 21.51
CA SER A 15 12.06 14.31 20.65
C SER A 15 11.71 13.36 19.50
N THR A 16 12.45 12.26 19.28
CA THR A 16 12.24 11.44 18.06
C THR A 16 10.92 10.67 18.02
N GLU A 17 10.25 10.43 19.15
CA GLU A 17 8.88 9.87 19.15
C GLU A 17 7.84 10.88 18.64
N GLY A 18 8.09 12.19 18.81
CA GLY A 18 7.18 13.26 18.38
C GLY A 18 7.35 13.68 16.92
N GLU A 19 8.38 13.19 16.23
CA GLU A 19 8.63 13.49 14.82
C GLU A 19 7.78 12.58 13.91
N PRO A 20 6.81 13.10 13.14
CA PRO A 20 5.89 12.29 12.33
C PRO A 20 6.59 11.37 11.33
N LEU A 21 7.75 11.76 10.79
CA LEU A 21 8.49 10.92 9.85
C LEU A 21 8.95 9.60 10.49
N TYR A 22 9.54 9.67 11.69
CA TYR A 22 10.10 8.51 12.38
C TYR A 22 9.03 7.68 13.09
N SER A 23 8.00 8.32 13.64
CA SER A 23 6.90 7.61 14.31
C SER A 23 6.06 6.81 13.31
N VAL A 24 5.72 7.38 12.14
CA VAL A 24 5.04 6.65 11.07
C VAL A 24 5.91 5.52 10.51
N ALA A 25 7.21 5.78 10.23
CA ALA A 25 8.14 4.75 9.75
C ALA A 25 8.25 3.55 10.72
N THR A 26 8.30 3.82 12.03
CA THR A 26 8.36 2.78 13.08
C THR A 26 7.05 1.98 13.14
N LEU A 27 5.90 2.66 13.01
CA LEU A 27 4.58 2.03 13.08
C LEU A 27 4.32 1.10 11.88
N VAL A 28 4.75 1.48 10.67
CA VAL A 28 4.61 0.65 9.45
C VAL A 28 5.69 -0.42 9.28
N ASP A 29 6.72 -0.47 10.14
CA ASP A 29 7.67 -1.60 10.16
C ASP A 29 7.09 -2.78 10.96
N PRO A 30 6.85 -3.96 10.33
CA PRO A 30 6.23 -5.11 11.00
C PRO A 30 7.08 -5.74 12.12
N ARG A 31 8.35 -5.33 12.26
CA ARG A 31 9.26 -5.74 13.35
C ARG A 31 9.14 -4.84 14.59
N TYR A 32 8.52 -3.67 14.46
CA TYR A 32 8.47 -2.62 15.48
C TYR A 32 7.03 -2.32 15.92
N LYS A 33 6.16 -1.90 14.99
CA LYS A 33 4.76 -1.50 15.24
C LYS A 33 4.66 -0.52 16.41
N ASP A 34 3.77 -0.76 17.36
CA ASP A 34 3.55 0.06 18.55
C ASP A 34 4.48 -0.27 19.73
N ARG A 35 5.32 -1.30 19.62
CA ARG A 35 6.12 -1.84 20.74
C ARG A 35 7.34 -1.00 21.14
N TYR A 36 7.56 0.13 20.48
CA TYR A 36 8.74 0.99 20.66
C TYR A 36 8.42 2.41 21.16
N PHE A 37 7.14 2.78 21.25
CA PHE A 37 6.74 4.04 21.86
C PHE A 37 6.80 3.92 23.38
N THR A 38 7.42 4.89 24.07
CA THR A 38 7.47 4.91 25.54
C THR A 38 6.17 5.46 26.15
N GLY A 39 5.39 6.24 25.39
CA GLY A 39 4.12 6.81 25.81
C GLY A 39 2.91 6.26 25.05
N ALA A 40 1.77 6.13 25.74
CA ALA A 40 0.49 5.85 25.08
C ALA A 40 0.00 7.03 24.21
N VAL A 41 0.39 8.26 24.57
CA VAL A 41 0.08 9.49 23.82
C VAL A 41 0.85 9.50 22.51
N THR A 42 2.19 9.37 22.54
CA THR A 42 3.03 9.31 21.32
C THR A 42 2.63 8.16 20.39
N ALA A 43 2.23 7.02 20.93
CA ALA A 43 1.69 5.91 20.14
C ALA A 43 0.34 6.23 19.45
N ASN A 44 -0.47 7.14 20.00
CA ASN A 44 -1.70 7.62 19.37
C ASN A 44 -1.41 8.73 18.35
N ASP A 45 -0.54 9.68 18.68
CA ASP A 45 -0.09 10.72 17.75
C ASP A 45 0.51 10.10 16.46
N ALA A 46 1.24 8.98 16.61
CA ALA A 46 1.77 8.19 15.50
C ALA A 46 0.68 7.52 14.64
N ARG A 47 -0.40 7.02 15.26
CA ARG A 47 -1.57 6.44 14.55
C ARG A 47 -2.31 7.52 13.78
N ASP A 48 -2.51 8.70 14.36
CA ASP A 48 -3.14 9.84 13.70
C ASP A 48 -2.26 10.41 12.58
N ALA A 49 -0.93 10.40 12.74
CA ALA A 49 0.02 10.73 11.68
C ALA A 49 -0.03 9.73 10.52
N LEU A 50 -0.11 8.42 10.79
CA LEU A 50 -0.29 7.39 9.77
C LEU A 50 -1.62 7.56 9.02
N MET A 51 -2.74 7.76 9.74
CA MET A 51 -4.04 8.05 9.11
C MET A 51 -4.02 9.32 8.25
N ARG A 52 -3.24 10.33 8.62
CA ARG A 52 -3.06 11.56 7.82
C ARG A 52 -2.31 11.31 6.52
N GLU A 53 -1.25 10.50 6.52
CA GLU A 53 -0.55 10.13 5.27
C GLU A 53 -1.33 9.14 4.41
N ILE A 54 -2.14 8.24 5.00
CA ILE A 54 -3.07 7.38 4.23
C ILE A 54 -4.06 8.23 3.44
N ARG A 55 -4.81 9.12 4.11
CA ARG A 55 -5.78 10.04 3.47
C ARG A 55 -5.15 10.88 2.36
N LYS A 56 -3.89 11.28 2.53
CA LYS A 56 -3.11 12.04 1.56
C LYS A 56 -2.73 11.21 0.33
N VAL A 57 -2.50 9.91 0.47
CA VAL A 57 -2.29 8.99 -0.67
C VAL A 57 -3.61 8.65 -1.37
N GLU A 58 -4.71 8.49 -0.63
CA GLU A 58 -6.06 8.35 -1.20
C GLU A 58 -6.40 9.54 -2.11
N LEU A 59 -6.26 10.77 -1.61
CA LEU A 59 -6.50 12.01 -2.40
C LEU A 59 -5.60 12.14 -3.65
N LEU A 60 -4.35 11.65 -3.60
CA LEU A 60 -3.44 11.66 -4.75
C LEU A 60 -3.83 10.60 -5.80
N ASN A 61 -4.40 9.47 -5.36
CA ASN A 61 -4.87 8.41 -6.24
C ASN A 61 -6.18 8.77 -6.94
N ASP A 62 -7.14 9.36 -6.21
CA ASP A 62 -8.41 9.84 -6.76
C ASP A 62 -8.18 10.97 -7.80
N GLY A 63 -7.19 11.84 -7.56
CA GLY A 63 -6.76 12.85 -8.52
C GLY A 63 -6.16 12.28 -9.82
N ALA A 64 -5.49 11.12 -9.76
CA ALA A 64 -4.92 10.45 -10.93
C ALA A 64 -6.00 9.75 -11.79
N ALA A 65 -7.03 9.18 -11.15
CA ALA A 65 -8.12 8.49 -11.84
C ALA A 65 -8.93 9.38 -12.82
N SER A 66 -8.92 10.71 -12.61
CA SER A 66 -9.61 11.69 -13.46
C SER A 66 -8.78 12.17 -14.67
N ALA A 67 -7.54 11.70 -14.82
CA ALA A 67 -6.54 12.27 -15.73
C ALA A 67 -6.10 11.31 -16.87
N THR A 68 -6.95 10.37 -17.30
CA THR A 68 -6.64 9.43 -18.40
C THR A 68 -7.74 9.36 -19.46
N THR A 69 -7.97 10.49 -20.13
CA THR A 69 -8.71 10.55 -21.40
C THR A 69 -7.86 11.29 -22.44
N GLU A 70 -6.92 10.58 -23.06
CA GLU A 70 -6.16 11.07 -24.22
C GLU A 70 -7.12 11.39 -25.39
N PRO A 71 -7.08 12.60 -25.96
CA PRO A 71 -7.89 12.95 -27.13
C PRO A 71 -7.25 12.38 -28.40
N ALA A 72 -7.71 11.20 -28.83
CA ALA A 72 -7.25 10.59 -30.08
C ALA A 72 -7.54 11.52 -31.29
N ALA A 73 -6.48 11.93 -31.99
CA ALA A 73 -6.60 12.77 -33.18
C ALA A 73 -7.21 11.98 -34.34
N SER A 74 -8.23 12.55 -34.99
CA SER A 74 -8.87 11.94 -36.15
C SER A 74 -8.09 12.19 -37.45
N THR A 75 -8.01 11.16 -38.29
CA THR A 75 -7.64 11.25 -39.70
C THR A 75 -8.58 10.32 -40.46
N SER A 76 -9.10 10.81 -41.59
CA SER A 76 -10.26 10.23 -42.29
C SER A 76 -9.85 9.21 -43.37
N THR A 77 -10.86 8.66 -44.08
CA THR A 77 -10.80 8.09 -45.45
C THR A 77 -10.06 6.72 -45.61
N GLU A 78 -10.53 5.67 -46.33
CA GLU A 78 -11.68 5.45 -47.24
C GLU A 78 -12.31 4.03 -47.10
N ASP A 79 -13.33 3.73 -47.94
CA ASP A 79 -14.08 2.47 -48.09
C ASP A 79 -13.28 1.22 -48.54
N LEU A 80 -13.84 0.02 -48.31
CA LEU A 80 -14.41 -0.87 -49.35
C LEU A 80 -14.96 -2.20 -48.76
N ALA A 81 -15.85 -2.89 -49.50
CA ALA A 81 -16.73 -3.95 -48.96
C ALA A 81 -16.63 -5.34 -49.64
N SER A 82 -16.99 -6.39 -48.89
CA SER A 82 -17.32 -7.77 -49.34
C SER A 82 -18.08 -8.46 -48.18
N VAL A 83 -19.38 -8.79 -48.24
CA VAL A 83 -20.12 -9.77 -49.08
C VAL A 83 -20.11 -11.20 -48.50
N ASP A 84 -21.28 -11.57 -47.96
CA ASP A 84 -21.96 -12.87 -47.74
C ASP A 84 -21.24 -14.19 -47.34
N ALA A 85 -21.75 -14.81 -46.26
CA ALA A 85 -22.18 -16.23 -46.24
C ALA A 85 -23.06 -16.59 -45.00
N GLU A 86 -24.38 -16.71 -45.21
CA GLU A 86 -25.36 -17.46 -44.36
C GLU A 86 -25.34 -18.97 -44.73
N PRO A 87 -26.09 -19.88 -44.03
CA PRO A 87 -26.84 -19.80 -42.77
C PRO A 87 -26.13 -20.66 -41.67
N VAL A 88 -26.66 -21.36 -40.64
CA VAL A 88 -27.98 -21.83 -40.12
C VAL A 88 -27.80 -22.06 -38.57
N ASP A 89 -28.72 -22.47 -37.68
CA ASP A 89 -30.08 -23.06 -37.74
C ASP A 89 -30.87 -22.85 -36.40
N ALA A 90 -32.14 -23.29 -36.39
CA ALA A 90 -32.91 -23.82 -35.25
C ALA A 90 -33.00 -23.05 -33.90
N GLU A 91 -34.05 -22.22 -33.80
CA GLU A 91 -34.92 -22.03 -32.61
C GLU A 91 -35.66 -23.36 -32.22
N PRO A 92 -36.52 -23.48 -31.17
CA PRO A 92 -37.00 -22.51 -30.15
C PRO A 92 -37.15 -23.04 -28.68
N ALA A 93 -37.74 -22.21 -27.81
CA ALA A 93 -38.66 -22.57 -26.69
C ALA A 93 -38.14 -23.26 -25.40
N GLU A 94 -38.77 -23.17 -24.20
CA GLU A 94 -39.56 -22.12 -23.53
C GLU A 94 -39.81 -22.50 -22.02
N LYS A 95 -40.39 -21.58 -21.22
CA LYS A 95 -41.17 -21.79 -19.96
C LYS A 95 -40.55 -22.38 -18.66
N VAL A 96 -40.53 -21.53 -17.64
CA VAL A 96 -40.80 -21.79 -16.19
C VAL A 96 -42.31 -22.15 -16.00
N PRO A 97 -42.87 -22.70 -14.88
CA PRO A 97 -42.31 -22.88 -13.51
C PRO A 97 -42.74 -24.18 -12.74
N ARG A 98 -42.43 -24.28 -11.41
CA ARG A 98 -43.37 -24.53 -10.27
C ARG A 98 -42.75 -25.23 -9.02
N ARG A 99 -43.21 -24.79 -7.84
CA ARG A 99 -42.95 -25.23 -6.44
C ARG A 99 -43.36 -26.68 -6.12
N GLU A 100 -42.61 -27.34 -5.22
CA GLU A 100 -43.18 -28.20 -4.16
C GLU A 100 -42.25 -28.36 -2.93
N GLU A 101 -42.73 -28.96 -1.83
CA GLU A 101 -42.13 -28.94 -0.48
C GLU A 101 -41.92 -30.37 0.09
N ALA A 102 -40.96 -30.53 1.01
CA ALA A 102 -40.84 -31.73 1.85
C ALA A 102 -40.28 -31.38 3.24
N ALA A 103 -40.68 -32.14 4.27
CA ALA A 103 -40.44 -31.80 5.68
C ALA A 103 -39.36 -32.65 6.37
N GLY A 104 -38.76 -32.10 7.43
CA GLY A 104 -37.86 -32.82 8.34
C GLY A 104 -37.86 -32.17 9.74
N SER A 105 -38.28 -32.93 10.77
CA SER A 105 -38.54 -32.40 12.11
C SER A 105 -37.34 -32.53 13.06
N SER A 106 -37.09 -31.50 13.87
CA SER A 106 -36.48 -31.64 15.20
C SER A 106 -36.79 -30.42 16.08
N GLN A 107 -37.37 -30.66 17.25
CA GLN A 107 -37.67 -29.61 18.21
C GLN A 107 -36.39 -29.17 18.95
N SER A 108 -36.13 -27.86 19.00
CA SER A 108 -35.41 -27.28 20.13
C SER A 108 -35.98 -25.90 20.47
N ARG A 109 -35.95 -25.54 21.77
CA ARG A 109 -36.48 -24.26 22.26
C ARG A 109 -35.67 -23.11 21.64
N PRO A 110 -36.28 -21.93 21.37
CA PRO A 110 -35.51 -20.72 21.18
C PRO A 110 -34.85 -20.34 22.52
N LYS A 111 -33.69 -20.95 22.79
CA LYS A 111 -32.70 -20.34 23.66
C LYS A 111 -32.34 -19.02 22.97
N SER A 112 -32.68 -17.90 23.59
CA SER A 112 -32.14 -16.58 23.26
C SER A 112 -30.63 -16.64 23.53
N SER A 113 -29.90 -17.23 22.60
CA SER A 113 -28.48 -17.51 22.74
C SER A 113 -27.76 -16.19 22.94
N LEU A 114 -26.81 -16.15 23.88
CA LEU A 114 -25.92 -15.01 24.05
C LEU A 114 -25.22 -14.69 22.71
N MET A 115 -24.94 -15.72 21.90
CA MET A 115 -24.45 -15.56 20.53
C MET A 115 -25.42 -14.83 19.60
N ALA A 116 -26.73 -15.06 19.68
CA ALA A 116 -27.72 -14.36 18.85
C ALA A 116 -27.90 -12.89 19.29
N LEU A 117 -27.72 -12.59 20.58
CA LEU A 117 -27.64 -11.22 21.07
C LEU A 117 -26.34 -10.54 20.61
N TYR A 118 -25.22 -11.27 20.60
CA TYR A 118 -23.94 -10.80 20.07
C TYR A 118 -23.99 -10.54 18.56
N ASP A 119 -24.61 -11.44 17.78
CA ASP A 119 -24.85 -11.26 16.34
C ASP A 119 -25.75 -10.04 16.06
N ASN A 120 -26.70 -9.74 16.94
CA ASN A 120 -27.53 -8.53 16.85
C ASN A 120 -26.75 -7.27 17.21
N ILE A 121 -25.91 -7.29 18.26
CA ILE A 121 -25.02 -6.16 18.61
C ILE A 121 -24.04 -5.85 17.47
N LEU A 122 -23.50 -6.89 16.81
CA LEU A 122 -22.66 -6.73 15.61
C LEU A 122 -23.43 -6.18 14.41
N LYS A 123 -24.76 -6.41 14.31
CA LYS A 123 -25.62 -5.87 13.25
C LYS A 123 -26.12 -4.46 13.54
N GLU A 124 -26.38 -4.10 14.79
CA GLU A 124 -26.76 -2.73 15.18
C GLU A 124 -25.59 -1.74 15.03
N GLN A 125 -24.33 -2.20 15.10
CA GLN A 125 -23.17 -1.42 14.64
C GLN A 125 -22.98 -1.41 13.10
N GLY A 126 -23.89 -2.03 12.35
CA GLY A 126 -23.78 -2.29 10.91
C GLY A 126 -24.86 -1.63 10.04
N ASP A 127 -25.51 -0.56 10.52
CA ASP A 127 -26.50 0.16 9.71
C ASP A 127 -25.89 1.32 8.90
N SER A 128 -25.81 1.10 7.58
CA SER A 128 -26.04 2.07 6.48
C SER A 128 -25.42 3.48 6.54
N GLY A 129 -24.29 3.67 7.24
CA GLY A 129 -23.43 4.81 6.98
C GLY A 129 -22.77 4.70 5.60
N THR A 130 -22.73 5.80 4.83
CA THR A 130 -21.89 5.90 3.62
C THR A 130 -20.42 5.90 4.06
N GLY A 131 -19.87 4.72 4.32
CA GLY A 131 -18.58 4.53 4.96
C GLY A 131 -17.49 5.30 4.23
N SER A 132 -16.81 6.21 4.93
CA SER A 132 -15.69 6.93 4.35
C SER A 132 -14.58 5.93 4.04
N ASN A 133 -13.85 6.11 2.93
CA ASN A 133 -12.61 5.35 2.69
C ASN A 133 -11.68 5.41 3.92
N SER A 134 -11.71 6.53 4.66
CA SER A 134 -10.94 6.70 5.89
C SER A 134 -11.37 5.81 7.07
N ASP A 135 -12.61 5.31 7.12
CA ASP A 135 -13.06 4.31 8.10
C ASP A 135 -12.51 2.93 7.75
N VAL A 136 -12.53 2.57 6.45
CA VAL A 136 -11.94 1.33 5.93
C VAL A 136 -10.42 1.31 6.18
N ALA A 137 -9.74 2.42 5.92
CA ALA A 137 -8.32 2.61 6.23
C ALA A 137 -8.03 2.47 7.74
N LEU A 138 -8.87 3.04 8.60
CA LEU A 138 -8.74 2.94 10.06
C LEU A 138 -8.89 1.49 10.54
N VAL A 139 -9.85 0.74 9.99
CA VAL A 139 -10.02 -0.69 10.27
C VAL A 139 -8.82 -1.51 9.77
N GLN A 140 -8.27 -1.21 8.58
CA GLN A 140 -7.05 -1.85 8.08
C GLN A 140 -5.85 -1.59 9.02
N MET A 141 -5.62 -0.34 9.43
CA MET A 141 -4.56 0.04 10.36
C MET A 141 -4.71 -0.70 11.70
N GLN A 142 -5.89 -0.66 12.32
CA GLN A 142 -6.14 -1.34 13.59
C GLN A 142 -5.93 -2.87 13.50
N LYS A 143 -6.35 -3.48 12.39
CA LYS A 143 -6.16 -4.92 12.15
C LYS A 143 -4.69 -5.28 11.97
N TYR A 144 -3.91 -4.50 11.19
CA TYR A 144 -2.47 -4.68 11.05
C TYR A 144 -1.71 -4.55 12.38
N LEU A 145 -2.06 -3.57 13.23
CA LEU A 145 -1.42 -3.40 14.54
C LEU A 145 -1.69 -4.57 15.49
N LYS A 146 -2.88 -5.19 15.42
CA LYS A 146 -3.24 -6.38 16.21
C LYS A 146 -2.54 -7.68 15.75
N GLU A 147 -1.99 -7.73 14.54
CA GLU A 147 -1.23 -8.90 14.08
C GLU A 147 0.11 -9.07 14.82
N PRO A 148 0.65 -10.30 14.93
CA PRO A 148 2.00 -10.51 15.47
C PRO A 148 3.07 -9.69 14.74
N THR A 149 4.17 -9.44 15.45
CA THR A 149 5.40 -8.82 14.90
C THR A 149 6.26 -9.90 14.26
N ILE A 150 6.89 -9.60 13.11
CA ILE A 150 7.77 -10.56 12.43
C ILE A 150 9.14 -10.66 13.13
N SER A 151 9.90 -11.72 12.83
CA SER A 151 11.27 -11.84 13.32
C SER A 151 12.12 -10.65 12.86
N ARG A 152 13.03 -10.17 13.71
CA ARG A 152 14.01 -9.13 13.36
C ARG A 152 14.93 -9.53 12.19
N SER A 153 15.03 -10.84 11.90
CA SER A 153 15.80 -11.40 10.78
C SER A 153 15.06 -11.37 9.43
N GLU A 154 13.75 -11.12 9.42
CA GLU A 154 12.95 -11.06 8.18
C GLU A 154 12.94 -9.65 7.59
N SER A 155 12.81 -9.55 6.26
CA SER A 155 12.73 -8.26 5.58
C SER A 155 11.30 -7.72 5.59
N PRO A 156 11.07 -6.45 5.98
CA PRO A 156 9.75 -5.82 5.90
C PRO A 156 9.12 -5.88 4.51
N PHE A 157 9.94 -5.78 3.46
CA PHE A 157 9.48 -5.86 2.06
C PHE A 157 8.85 -7.22 1.71
N GLN A 158 9.39 -8.34 2.21
CA GLN A 158 8.80 -9.66 2.00
C GLN A 158 7.51 -9.88 2.79
N PHE A 159 7.34 -9.21 3.94
CA PHE A 159 6.06 -9.19 4.64
C PHE A 159 5.03 -8.37 3.86
N TRP A 160 5.38 -7.13 3.47
CA TRP A 160 4.47 -6.25 2.75
C TRP A 160 4.10 -6.78 1.36
N GLY A 161 5.03 -7.40 0.63
CA GLY A 161 4.73 -8.10 -0.63
C GLY A 161 3.78 -9.30 -0.48
N LYS A 162 3.71 -9.94 0.70
CA LYS A 162 2.74 -11.02 1.00
C LYS A 162 1.40 -10.53 1.56
N LYS A 163 1.35 -9.28 2.05
CA LYS A 163 0.15 -8.72 2.73
C LYS A 163 -0.41 -7.47 2.05
N HIS A 164 0.14 -7.10 0.90
CA HIS A 164 -0.29 -5.95 0.10
C HIS A 164 -1.82 -5.93 -0.06
N ASP A 165 -2.39 -7.04 -0.53
CA ASP A 165 -3.83 -7.15 -0.83
C ASP A 165 -4.70 -7.28 0.44
N SER A 166 -4.10 -7.56 1.60
CA SER A 166 -4.79 -7.60 2.90
C SER A 166 -4.90 -6.24 3.58
N PHE A 167 -3.99 -5.31 3.26
CA PHE A 167 -3.85 -4.00 3.89
C PHE A 167 -3.36 -2.92 2.90
N PRO A 168 -3.98 -2.73 1.73
CA PRO A 168 -3.42 -1.93 0.63
C PRO A 168 -3.09 -0.49 1.05
N ALA A 169 -3.94 0.13 1.87
CA ALA A 169 -3.71 1.50 2.35
C ALA A 169 -2.45 1.61 3.23
N VAL A 170 -2.23 0.65 4.13
CA VAL A 170 -1.04 0.63 5.01
C VAL A 170 0.20 0.20 4.22
N ALA A 171 0.06 -0.75 3.28
CA ALA A 171 1.14 -1.24 2.44
C ALA A 171 1.72 -0.13 1.53
N ALA A 172 0.87 0.71 0.95
CA ALA A 172 1.31 1.86 0.15
C ALA A 172 2.19 2.84 0.95
N ILE A 173 1.79 3.16 2.20
CA ILE A 173 2.62 3.97 3.10
C ILE A 173 3.90 3.23 3.51
N ALA A 174 3.81 1.94 3.82
CA ALA A 174 4.97 1.15 4.22
C ALA A 174 6.04 1.08 3.13
N VAL A 175 5.65 0.85 1.87
CA VAL A 175 6.60 0.87 0.74
C VAL A 175 7.25 2.25 0.62
N ARG A 176 6.47 3.34 0.71
CA ARG A 176 6.99 4.71 0.61
C ARG A 176 7.96 5.08 1.74
N PHE A 177 7.67 4.71 2.98
CA PHE A 177 8.49 5.08 4.15
C PHE A 177 9.71 4.17 4.34
N LEU A 178 9.62 2.88 3.96
CA LEU A 178 10.70 1.91 4.17
C LEU A 178 11.67 1.80 2.97
N SER A 179 11.28 2.24 1.76
CA SER A 179 12.14 2.20 0.56
C SER A 179 13.23 3.28 0.52
N ALA A 180 13.16 4.31 1.36
CA ALA A 180 14.14 5.38 1.41
C ALA A 180 15.52 4.86 1.88
N PRO A 181 16.61 5.02 1.10
CA PRO A 181 17.94 4.60 1.53
C PRO A 181 18.42 5.49 2.68
N SER A 182 18.77 4.87 3.82
CA SER A 182 19.18 5.58 5.05
C SER A 182 20.49 6.36 4.95
N THR A 183 21.19 6.34 3.81
CA THR A 183 22.49 7.01 3.62
C THR A 183 22.68 7.47 2.17
N SER A 184 23.45 8.55 1.99
CA SER A 184 23.92 9.05 0.69
C SER A 184 25.01 8.19 0.03
N VAL A 185 25.49 7.12 0.69
CA VAL A 185 26.66 6.33 0.30
C VAL A 185 26.55 5.71 -1.11
N GLU A 186 25.35 5.33 -1.56
CA GLU A 186 25.18 4.86 -2.95
C GLU A 186 25.34 5.99 -3.98
N SER A 187 24.81 7.18 -3.68
CA SER A 187 24.98 8.38 -4.52
C SER A 187 26.43 8.85 -4.53
N GLU A 188 27.10 8.87 -3.37
CA GLU A 188 28.53 9.18 -3.26
C GLU A 188 29.37 8.20 -4.08
N ARG A 189 29.15 6.89 -3.94
CA ARG A 189 29.82 5.87 -4.76
C ARG A 189 29.55 6.05 -6.26
N LEU A 190 28.33 6.44 -6.64
CA LEU A 190 27.96 6.73 -8.03
C LEU A 190 28.75 7.94 -8.55
N PHE A 191 28.79 9.06 -7.82
CA PHE A 191 29.53 10.26 -8.20
C PHE A 191 31.04 10.07 -8.19
N SER A 192 31.63 9.38 -7.20
CA SER A 192 33.07 9.03 -7.22
C SER A 192 33.43 8.13 -8.40
N THR A 193 32.61 7.12 -8.71
CA THR A 193 32.80 6.28 -9.91
C THR A 193 32.64 7.08 -11.20
N THR A 194 31.81 8.11 -11.19
CA THR A 194 31.58 9.01 -12.33
C THR A 194 32.75 9.96 -12.56
N SER A 195 33.30 10.58 -11.51
CA SER A 195 34.44 11.51 -11.61
C SER A 195 35.59 10.83 -12.36
N ASN A 196 36.02 9.65 -11.92
CA ASN A 196 37.08 8.88 -12.57
C ASN A 196 36.79 8.60 -14.07
N VAL A 197 35.52 8.43 -14.47
CA VAL A 197 35.12 8.18 -15.87
C VAL A 197 35.15 9.47 -16.72
N VAL A 198 34.90 10.63 -16.11
CA VAL A 198 35.01 11.95 -16.75
C VAL A 198 36.47 12.38 -16.83
N ASP A 199 37.17 12.37 -15.69
CA ASP A 199 38.53 12.87 -15.49
C ASP A 199 39.58 12.08 -16.31
N GLU A 200 39.61 10.75 -16.22
CA GLU A 200 40.73 9.98 -16.79
C GLU A 200 40.78 9.98 -18.33
N LYS A 201 39.64 10.11 -19.02
CA LYS A 201 39.55 9.66 -20.43
C LYS A 201 38.78 10.57 -21.38
N ARG A 202 37.97 11.55 -20.93
CA ARG A 202 37.14 12.38 -21.83
C ARG A 202 36.93 13.80 -21.33
N ASN A 203 37.95 14.65 -21.48
CA ASN A 203 37.90 16.11 -21.28
C ASN A 203 37.05 16.87 -22.34
N ARG A 204 35.90 16.30 -22.75
CA ARG A 204 34.92 16.89 -23.68
C ARG A 204 33.51 16.28 -23.57
N LEU A 205 33.18 15.59 -22.48
CA LEU A 205 31.81 15.17 -22.18
C LEU A 205 30.98 16.38 -21.73
N THR A 206 29.73 16.46 -22.18
CA THR A 206 28.72 17.35 -21.58
C THR A 206 28.12 16.70 -20.32
N ALA A 207 27.51 17.52 -19.45
CA ALA A 207 26.82 17.02 -18.26
C ALA A 207 25.70 16.03 -18.63
N GLU A 208 24.88 16.38 -19.61
CA GLU A 208 23.80 15.56 -20.20
C GLU A 208 24.29 14.18 -20.70
N MET A 209 25.37 14.15 -21.49
CA MET A 209 25.95 12.89 -21.97
C MET A 209 26.50 12.04 -20.79
N THR A 210 27.02 12.70 -19.76
CA THR A 210 27.53 12.04 -18.56
C THR A 210 26.37 11.42 -17.75
N GLU A 211 25.28 12.16 -17.54
CA GLU A 211 24.05 11.68 -16.90
C GLU A 211 23.47 10.45 -17.61
N MET A 212 23.34 10.50 -18.94
CA MET A 212 22.86 9.36 -19.74
C MET A 212 23.76 8.13 -19.59
N ILE A 213 25.09 8.29 -19.58
CA ILE A 213 26.03 7.18 -19.37
C ILE A 213 25.88 6.56 -17.97
N ILE A 214 25.68 7.38 -16.92
CA ILE A 214 25.42 6.91 -15.54
C ILE A 214 24.11 6.12 -15.49
N PHE A 215 23.05 6.68 -16.06
CA PHE A 215 21.72 6.10 -16.09
C PHE A 215 21.73 4.71 -16.76
N LEU A 216 22.34 4.61 -17.95
CA LEU A 216 22.48 3.34 -18.65
C LEU A 216 23.29 2.35 -17.81
N LYS A 217 24.45 2.75 -17.28
CA LYS A 217 25.33 1.87 -16.50
C LYS A 217 24.67 1.31 -15.22
N LYS A 218 23.88 2.12 -14.50
CA LYS A 218 23.22 1.70 -13.23
C LYS A 218 21.91 0.95 -13.46
N ASN A 219 21.27 1.07 -14.63
CA ASN A 219 20.06 0.32 -14.95
C ASN A 219 20.31 -0.98 -15.73
N LEU A 220 21.36 -1.07 -16.55
CA LEU A 220 21.71 -2.33 -17.25
C LEU A 220 21.82 -3.52 -16.29
N THR A 221 22.44 -3.32 -15.11
CA THR A 221 22.56 -4.34 -14.05
C THR A 221 21.25 -4.69 -13.32
N LYS A 222 20.10 -4.17 -13.77
CA LYS A 222 18.75 -4.53 -13.30
C LYS A 222 17.94 -5.30 -14.36
N PHE A 223 18.45 -5.39 -15.59
CA PHE A 223 17.74 -5.94 -16.75
C PHE A 223 18.57 -6.99 -17.50
N SER A 224 19.62 -7.53 -16.86
CA SER A 224 20.50 -8.62 -17.34
C SER A 224 20.44 -9.82 -16.39
#